data_AF-A0A8J7VPV1-F1
#
_entry.id   AF-A0A8J7VPV1-F1
#
_cell.length_a   1.000
_cell.length_b   1.000
_cell.length_c   1.000
_cell.angle_alpha   90.00
_cell.angle_beta   90.00
_cell.angle_gamma   90.00
#
_symmetry.space_group_name_H-M   'P 1'
#
loop_
_entity.id
_entity.type
_entity.pdbx_description
1 polymer ?
#
loop_
_entity_poly.entity_id
_entity_poly.type
_entity_poly.pdbx_seq_one_letter_code
_entity_poly.pdbx_strand_id
1 'polypeptide(L)'
;SRLNAPLVATPGVVYVAQPPATLLALRSRIAALSPFQLAAFHDLVAITGSLILALAVLDGYLPPEQAWTISRIDENWQIEQWGVDEEAAALAISKQTALTEAARFTALCG
;
A
#
# COMPACT_ATOMS: atom_id res chain seq x y z
N SER A 1 12.92 -1.07 14.59
CA SER A 1 11.71 -0.38 14.07
C SER A 1 10.47 -1.24 14.37
N ARG A 2 9.24 -0.69 14.29
CA ARG A 2 7.97 -1.31 14.74
C ARG A 2 7.68 -2.71 14.14
N LEU A 3 8.00 -2.91 12.86
CA LEU A 3 7.75 -4.19 12.17
C LEU A 3 8.92 -5.18 12.24
N ASN A 4 10.11 -4.72 12.68
CA ASN A 4 11.36 -5.49 12.66
C ASN A 4 11.61 -6.24 11.33
N ALA A 5 11.25 -5.61 10.21
CA ALA A 5 11.22 -6.22 8.87
C ALA A 5 12.00 -5.34 7.87
N PRO A 6 13.35 -5.31 7.92
CA PRO A 6 14.13 -4.53 6.98
C PRO A 6 14.02 -5.12 5.57
N LEU A 7 13.52 -4.33 4.62
CA LEU A 7 13.47 -4.67 3.20
C LEU A 7 14.70 -4.13 2.47
N VAL A 8 15.12 -4.84 1.44
CA VAL A 8 16.20 -4.42 0.53
C VAL A 8 15.56 -3.79 -0.70
N ALA A 9 15.82 -2.50 -0.90
CA ALA A 9 15.44 -1.79 -2.12
C ALA A 9 16.48 -2.01 -3.23
N THR A 10 16.04 -2.01 -4.48
CA THR A 10 16.91 -2.16 -5.65
C THR A 10 16.49 -1.20 -6.75
N PRO A 11 17.42 -0.57 -7.46
CA PRO A 11 17.12 0.11 -8.71
C PRO A 11 16.94 -0.89 -9.86
N GLY A 12 16.26 -0.44 -10.93
CA GLY A 12 16.06 -1.23 -12.14
C GLY A 12 15.02 -2.35 -11.98
N VAL A 13 15.07 -3.34 -12.87
CA VAL A 13 14.06 -4.41 -12.98
C VAL A 13 14.53 -5.76 -12.44
N VAL A 14 15.75 -5.84 -11.92
CA VAL A 14 16.33 -7.10 -11.46
C VAL A 14 15.78 -7.42 -10.07
N TYR A 15 15.17 -8.60 -9.95
CA TYR A 15 14.67 -9.10 -8.67
C TYR A 15 15.78 -9.25 -7.64
N VAL A 16 15.52 -8.80 -6.41
CA VAL A 16 16.38 -9.02 -5.24
C VAL A 16 15.61 -9.81 -4.20
N ALA A 17 16.21 -10.93 -3.78
CA ALA A 17 15.67 -11.76 -2.71
C ALA A 17 15.66 -11.00 -1.39
N GLN A 18 14.51 -10.99 -0.73
CA GLN A 18 14.34 -10.37 0.58
C GLN A 18 14.83 -11.32 1.68
N PRO A 19 15.40 -10.81 2.79
CA PRO A 19 15.84 -11.64 3.91
C PRO A 19 14.70 -12.55 4.40
N PRO A 20 14.92 -13.87 4.60
CA PRO A 20 13.86 -14.77 5.06
C PRO A 20 13.20 -14.34 6.37
N ALA A 21 13.99 -13.78 7.29
CA ALA A 21 13.50 -13.25 8.57
C ALA A 21 12.54 -12.06 8.38
N THR A 22 12.83 -11.17 7.42
CA THR A 22 11.95 -10.05 7.05
C THR A 22 10.61 -10.55 6.52
N LEU A 23 10.64 -11.50 5.59
CA LEU A 23 9.43 -12.09 5.03
C LEU A 23 8.61 -12.81 6.10
N LEU A 24 9.25 -13.53 7.01
CA LEU A 24 8.59 -14.18 8.13
C LEU A 24 7.90 -13.17 9.05
N ALA A 25 8.58 -12.09 9.44
CA ALA A 25 8.02 -11.04 10.29
C ALA A 25 6.76 -10.40 9.67
N LEU A 26 6.81 -10.08 8.38
CA LEU A 26 5.66 -9.54 7.64
C LEU A 26 4.50 -10.54 7.55
N ARG A 27 4.79 -11.82 7.27
CA ARG A 27 3.77 -12.88 7.25
C ARG A 27 3.10 -13.05 8.61
N SER A 28 3.87 -13.09 9.68
CA SER A 28 3.33 -13.17 11.05
C SER A 28 2.44 -11.98 11.38
N ARG A 29 2.81 -10.77 10.95
CA ARG A 29 2.00 -9.57 11.15
C ARG A 29 0.65 -9.64 10.44
N ILE A 30 0.61 -10.18 9.21
CA ILE A 30 -0.62 -10.37 8.44
C ILE A 30 -1.48 -11.49 9.04
N ALA A 31 -0.86 -12.59 9.44
CA ALA A 31 -1.55 -13.75 10.04
C ALA A 31 -2.22 -13.42 11.38
N ALA A 32 -1.80 -12.35 12.06
CA ALA A 32 -2.42 -11.86 13.29
C ALA A 32 -3.69 -11.03 13.06
N LEU A 33 -4.05 -10.71 11.81
CA LEU A 33 -5.29 -9.99 11.49
C LEU A 33 -6.51 -10.90 11.64
N SER A 34 -7.61 -10.32 12.10
CA SER A 34 -8.92 -11.00 12.01
C SER A 34 -9.32 -11.21 10.54
N PRO A 35 -10.22 -12.15 10.23
CA PRO A 35 -10.69 -12.35 8.86
C PRO A 35 -11.28 -11.08 8.22
N PHE A 36 -12.00 -10.27 9.00
CA PHE A 36 -12.55 -8.98 8.54
C PHE A 36 -11.46 -7.94 8.27
N GLN A 37 -10.49 -7.82 9.18
CA GLN A 37 -9.34 -6.94 8.98
C GLN A 37 -8.52 -7.36 7.76
N LEU A 38 -8.32 -8.68 7.56
CA LEU A 38 -7.56 -9.21 6.43
C LEU A 38 -8.26 -8.93 5.09
N ALA A 39 -9.58 -9.08 5.03
CA ALA A 39 -10.37 -8.74 3.84
C ALA A 39 -10.25 -7.25 3.49
N ALA A 40 -10.40 -6.36 4.48
CA ALA A 40 -10.26 -4.92 4.29
C ALA A 40 -8.82 -4.53 3.89
N PHE A 41 -7.84 -5.17 4.53
CA PHE A 41 -6.42 -4.94 4.31
C PHE A 41 -5.96 -5.35 2.91
N HIS A 42 -6.55 -6.40 2.34
CA HIS A 42 -6.25 -6.85 0.97
C HIS A 42 -6.40 -5.72 -0.05
N ASP A 43 -7.47 -4.93 0.05
CA ASP A 43 -7.74 -3.86 -0.90
C ASP A 43 -6.74 -2.71 -0.76
N LEU A 44 -6.32 -2.39 0.47
CA LEU A 44 -5.24 -1.43 0.71
C LEU A 44 -3.94 -1.85 0.01
N VAL A 45 -3.58 -3.13 0.10
CA VAL A 45 -2.37 -3.68 -0.56
C VAL A 45 -2.52 -3.64 -2.08
N ALA A 46 -3.65 -4.11 -2.60
CA ALA A 46 -3.88 -4.22 -4.04
C ALA A 46 -3.93 -2.85 -4.73
N ILE A 47 -4.58 -1.86 -4.10
CA ILE A 47 -4.73 -0.51 -4.67
C ILE A 47 -3.40 0.24 -4.65
N THR A 48 -2.65 0.18 -3.55
CA THR A 48 -1.35 0.88 -3.42
C THR A 48 -0.18 0.12 -4.05
N GLY A 49 -0.36 -1.17 -4.35
CA GLY A 49 0.73 -2.06 -4.76
C GLY A 49 1.77 -2.32 -3.66
N SER A 50 1.50 -1.97 -2.39
CA SER A 50 2.50 -2.00 -1.32
C SER A 50 1.93 -2.50 0.00
N LEU A 51 2.50 -3.63 0.47
CA LEU A 51 2.21 -4.17 1.79
C LEU A 51 2.56 -3.18 2.91
N ILE A 52 3.67 -2.45 2.76
CA ILE A 52 4.17 -1.55 3.80
C ILE A 52 3.27 -0.31 3.92
N LEU A 53 2.81 0.24 2.79
CA LEU A 53 1.84 1.35 2.82
C LEU A 53 0.52 0.92 3.46
N ALA A 54 0.01 -0.26 3.09
CA ALA A 54 -1.20 -0.81 3.69
C ALA A 54 -1.04 -1.02 5.21
N LEU A 55 0.09 -1.58 5.68
CA LEU A 55 0.37 -1.73 7.11
C LEU A 55 0.47 -0.40 7.82
N ALA A 56 1.06 0.62 7.17
CA ALA A 56 1.16 1.96 7.74
C ALA A 56 -0.22 2.63 7.90
N VAL A 57 -1.13 2.43 6.95
CA VAL A 57 -2.53 2.88 7.06
C VAL A 57 -3.26 2.12 8.16
N LEU A 58 -3.19 0.79 8.15
CA LEU A 58 -3.81 -0.07 9.16
C LEU A 58 -3.35 0.27 10.58
N ASP A 59 -2.06 0.53 10.78
CA ASP A 59 -1.47 0.86 12.07
C ASP A 59 -1.70 2.33 12.51
N GLY A 60 -2.40 3.12 11.69
CA GLY A 60 -2.65 4.55 11.92
C GLY A 60 -1.39 5.42 11.83
N TYR A 61 -0.31 4.92 11.23
CA TYR A 61 0.94 5.65 11.04
C TYR A 61 0.86 6.65 9.88
N LEU A 62 0.04 6.35 8.88
CA LEU A 62 -0.13 7.16 7.67
C LEU A 62 -1.62 7.27 7.33
N PRO A 63 -2.15 8.47 7.04
CA PRO A 63 -3.52 8.59 6.55
C PRO A 63 -3.62 8.03 5.10
N PRO A 64 -4.79 7.50 4.70
CA PRO A 64 -4.96 6.86 3.39
C PRO A 64 -4.66 7.81 2.21
N GLU A 65 -4.94 9.11 2.34
CA GLU A 65 -4.67 10.10 1.30
C GLU A 65 -3.16 10.30 1.05
N GLN A 66 -2.37 10.24 2.12
CA GLN A 66 -0.91 10.31 2.01
C GLN A 66 -0.36 8.99 1.45
N ALA A 67 -0.90 7.83 1.87
CA ALA A 67 -0.50 6.54 1.30
C ALA A 67 -0.79 6.47 -0.20
N TRP A 68 -1.94 6.99 -0.65
CA TRP A 68 -2.26 7.14 -2.07
C TRP A 68 -1.23 7.98 -2.82
N THR A 69 -0.90 9.15 -2.28
CA THR A 69 0.09 10.06 -2.89
C THR A 69 1.46 9.39 -3.02
N ILE A 70 1.92 8.69 -1.98
CA ILE A 70 3.21 7.97 -2.00
C ILE A 70 3.19 6.80 -2.98
N SER A 71 2.07 6.08 -3.07
CA SER A 71 1.96 4.95 -4.01
C SER A 71 2.04 5.34 -5.48
N ARG A 72 1.89 6.64 -5.79
CA ARG A 72 1.79 7.17 -7.16
C ARG A 72 2.91 8.13 -7.54
N ILE A 73 4.05 8.07 -6.86
CA ILE A 73 5.16 8.98 -7.13
C ILE A 73 5.57 8.91 -8.61
N ASP A 74 5.65 7.72 -9.18
CA ASP A 74 6.05 7.52 -10.57
C ASP A 74 5.00 8.06 -11.54
N GLU A 75 3.71 7.75 -11.35
CA GLU A 75 2.63 8.25 -12.21
C GLU A 75 2.49 9.77 -12.14
N ASN A 76 2.62 10.36 -10.95
CA ASN A 76 2.56 11.81 -10.79
C ASN A 76 3.70 12.49 -11.54
N TRP A 77 4.91 11.93 -11.45
CA TRP A 77 6.05 12.44 -12.20
C TRP A 77 5.83 12.33 -13.72
N GLN A 78 5.28 11.21 -14.20
CA GLN A 78 4.96 11.05 -15.62
C GLN A 78 3.93 12.07 -16.12
N ILE A 79 2.88 12.34 -15.33
CA ILE A 79 1.86 13.35 -15.64
C ILE A 79 2.48 14.75 -15.72
N GLU A 80 3.41 15.08 -14.83
CA GLU A 80 4.13 16.37 -14.87
C GLU A 80 4.97 16.52 -16.16
N GLN A 81 5.55 15.43 -16.67
CA GLN A 81 6.39 15.47 -17.87
C GLN A 81 5.59 15.43 -19.17
N TRP A 82 4.49 14.68 -19.21
CA TRP A 82 3.80 14.32 -20.45
C TRP A 82 2.34 14.77 -20.51
N GLY A 83 1.85 15.42 -19.46
CA GLY A 83 0.45 15.82 -19.33
C GLY A 83 -0.44 14.70 -18.80
N VAL A 84 -1.70 15.03 -18.55
CA VAL A 84 -2.68 14.11 -18.01
C VAL A 84 -3.30 13.24 -19.11
N ASP A 85 -3.41 11.94 -18.83
CA ASP A 85 -4.28 11.03 -19.57
C ASP A 85 -5.64 10.95 -18.85
N GLU A 86 -6.72 11.28 -19.55
CA GLU A 86 -8.07 11.37 -18.95
C GLU A 86 -8.59 10.01 -18.44
N GLU A 87 -8.27 8.91 -19.13
CA GLU A 87 -8.68 7.57 -18.71
C GLU A 87 -7.91 7.14 -17.46
N ALA A 88 -6.59 7.38 -17.43
CA ALA A 88 -5.75 7.12 -16.27
C ALA A 88 -6.17 7.98 -15.06
N ALA A 89 -6.58 9.23 -15.29
CA ALA A 89 -7.09 10.12 -14.25
C ALA A 89 -8.44 9.65 -13.69
N ALA A 90 -9.37 9.21 -14.53
CA ALA A 90 -10.64 8.65 -14.07
C ALA A 90 -10.42 7.39 -13.22
N LEU A 91 -9.55 6.47 -13.67
CA LEU A 91 -9.19 5.28 -12.91
C LEU A 91 -8.49 5.62 -11.58
N ALA A 92 -7.67 6.67 -11.57
CA ALA A 92 -7.02 7.19 -10.37
C ALA A 92 -8.06 7.61 -9.31
N ILE A 93 -9.07 8.38 -9.70
CA ILE A 93 -10.11 8.86 -8.80
C ILE A 93 -10.91 7.69 -8.20
N SER A 94 -11.27 6.70 -9.04
CA SER A 94 -11.97 5.51 -8.56
C SER A 94 -11.13 4.71 -7.55
N LYS A 95 -9.83 4.50 -7.84
CA LYS A 95 -8.91 3.81 -6.93
C LYS A 95 -8.68 4.58 -5.63
N GLN A 96 -8.56 5.90 -5.68
CA GLN A 96 -8.41 6.74 -4.49
C GLN A 96 -9.64 6.62 -3.58
N THR A 97 -10.83 6.68 -4.17
CA THR A 97 -12.09 6.52 -3.44
C THR A 97 -12.16 5.15 -2.76
N ALA A 98 -11.86 4.09 -3.52
CA ALA A 98 -11.81 2.72 -3.00
C ALA A 98 -10.78 2.55 -1.87
N LEU A 99 -9.62 3.21 -1.95
CA LEU A 99 -8.62 3.18 -0.89
C LEU A 99 -9.15 3.80 0.42
N THR A 100 -9.81 4.95 0.33
CA THR A 100 -10.40 5.63 1.48
C THR A 100 -11.52 4.79 2.10
N GLU A 101 -12.35 4.14 1.28
CA GLU A 101 -13.40 3.23 1.74
C GLU A 101 -12.81 2.00 2.43
N ALA A 102 -11.79 1.37 1.84
CA ALA A 102 -11.08 0.24 2.43
C ALA A 102 -10.42 0.62 3.77
N ALA A 103 -9.81 1.80 3.86
CA ALA A 103 -9.21 2.29 5.10
C ALA A 103 -10.28 2.52 6.19
N ARG A 104 -11.42 3.11 5.83
CA ARG A 104 -12.56 3.30 6.74
C ARG A 104 -13.11 1.96 7.22
N PHE A 105 -13.31 1.01 6.31
CA PHE A 105 -13.82 -0.32 6.66
C PHE A 105 -12.84 -1.06 7.58
N THR A 106 -11.54 -0.97 7.30
CA THR A 106 -10.47 -1.52 8.14
C THR A 106 -10.55 -0.97 9.58
N ALA A 107 -10.75 0.34 9.74
CA ALA A 107 -10.86 0.99 11.05
C ALA A 107 -12.12 0.60 11.83
N LEU A 108 -13.18 0.15 11.16
CA LEU A 108 -14.42 -0.32 11.78
C LEU A 108 -14.37 -1.82 12.15
N CYS A 109 -13.38 -2.56 11.66
CA CYS A 109 -13.22 -4.00 11.88
C CYS A 109 -12.25 -4.34 13.02
N GLY A 110 -11.75 -3.34 13.75
CA GLY A 110 -10.80 -3.46 14.86
C GLY A 110 -11.41 -3.23 16.24
#